data_AF-A0A920G5B6-F1
#
_entry.id   AF-A0A920G5B6-F1
#
_cell.length_a   1.000
_cell.length_b   1.000
_cell.length_c   1.000
_cell.angle_alpha   90.00
_cell.angle_beta   90.00
_cell.angle_gamma   90.00
#
_symmetry.space_group_name_H-M   'P 1'
#
loop_
_entity.id
_entity.type
_entity.pdbx_description
1 polymer ?
#
loop_
_entity_poly.entity_id
_entity_poly.type
_entity_poly.pdbx_seq_one_letter_code
_entity_poly.pdbx_strand_id
1 'polypeptide(L)'
;MLDEIPVVAFGIRTDFRTKAFPGSQRLMEVAHSLQEMKTICRCGKKAIFNARLGEQGIIREGEQVMIDGESARYEALARAVIWRLRALKFGSKQPAVWD
;
A
#
# COMPACT_ATOMS: atom_id res chain seq x y z
N MET A 1 -10.50 -27.34 21.99
CA MET A 1 -9.45 -26.91 21.05
C MET A 1 -10.15 -26.77 19.70
N LEU A 2 -10.02 -25.62 18.99
CA LEU A 2 -10.75 -25.33 17.75
C LEU A 2 -9.89 -25.72 16.53
N ASP A 3 -9.42 -26.97 16.47
CA ASP A 3 -8.33 -27.36 15.56
C ASP A 3 -8.76 -27.54 14.09
N GLU A 4 -10.05 -27.37 13.77
CA GLU A 4 -10.60 -27.69 12.45
C GLU A 4 -11.53 -26.61 11.88
N ILE A 5 -11.51 -25.39 12.43
CA ILE A 5 -12.32 -24.28 11.89
C ILE A 5 -11.53 -23.58 10.78
N PRO A 6 -12.02 -23.58 9.52
CA PRO A 6 -11.39 -22.80 8.47
C PRO A 6 -11.53 -21.30 8.76
N VAL A 7 -10.41 -20.59 8.81
CA VAL A 7 -10.35 -19.14 9.02
C VAL A 7 -9.86 -18.47 7.74
N VAL A 8 -10.62 -17.48 7.28
CA VAL A 8 -10.23 -16.63 6.15
C VAL A 8 -10.10 -15.19 6.65
N ALA A 9 -8.96 -14.57 6.38
CA ALA A 9 -8.67 -13.18 6.72
C ALA A 9 -8.31 -12.39 5.47
N PHE A 10 -8.80 -11.16 5.38
CA PHE A 10 -8.51 -10.24 4.27
C PHE A 10 -7.98 -8.92 4.84
N GLY A 11 -7.03 -8.32 4.13
CA GLY A 11 -6.48 -7.03 4.54
C GLY A 11 -5.32 -6.58 3.67
N ILE A 12 -4.89 -5.35 3.94
CA ILE A 12 -3.71 -4.75 3.30
C ILE A 12 -2.43 -5.26 3.96
N ARG A 13 -1.43 -5.60 3.14
CA ARG A 13 -0.14 -6.13 3.62
C ARG A 13 0.73 -5.04 4.24
N THR A 14 0.87 -3.92 3.53
CA THR A 14 1.82 -2.85 3.86
C THR A 14 1.16 -1.50 3.89
N ASP A 15 1.69 -0.61 4.72
CA ASP A 15 1.38 0.80 4.76
C ASP A 15 1.98 1.58 3.58
N PHE A 16 1.75 2.90 3.57
CA PHE A 16 2.25 3.82 2.55
C PHE A 16 3.79 3.95 2.49
N ARG A 17 4.47 3.55 3.57
CA ARG A 17 5.92 3.50 3.71
C ARG A 17 6.47 2.15 3.29
N THR A 18 5.65 1.29 2.68
CA THR A 18 6.01 -0.08 2.27
C THR A 18 6.48 -0.95 3.43
N LYS A 19 5.99 -0.67 4.64
CA LYS A 19 6.25 -1.47 5.84
C LYS A 19 5.01 -2.31 6.16
N ALA A 20 5.22 -3.55 6.59
CA ALA A 20 4.11 -4.43 6.93
C ALA A 20 3.29 -3.84 8.10
N PHE A 21 1.98 -4.03 8.06
CA PHE A 21 1.18 -3.83 9.26
C PHE A 21 1.49 -4.97 10.24
N PRO A 22 1.68 -4.71 11.55
CA PRO A 22 2.04 -5.76 12.51
C PRO A 22 1.08 -6.95 12.51
N GLY A 23 -0.23 -6.69 12.47
CA GLY A 23 -1.24 -7.74 12.38
C GLY A 23 -1.19 -8.52 11.07
N SER A 24 -1.04 -7.83 9.93
CA SER A 24 -0.92 -8.47 8.62
C SER A 24 0.37 -9.30 8.52
N GLN A 25 1.47 -8.84 9.11
CA GLN A 25 2.71 -9.60 9.19
C GLN A 25 2.48 -10.90 9.94
N ARG A 26 1.86 -10.84 11.13
CA ARG A 26 1.57 -12.04 11.92
C ARG A 26 0.65 -13.01 11.18
N LEU A 27 -0.38 -12.51 10.49
CA LEU A 27 -1.26 -13.35 9.68
C LEU A 27 -0.49 -14.06 8.57
N MET A 28 0.47 -13.40 7.92
CA MET A 28 1.29 -14.03 6.87
C MET A 28 2.25 -15.08 7.41
N GLU A 29 2.77 -14.91 8.62
CA GLU A 29 3.65 -15.89 9.27
C GLU A 29 2.92 -17.20 9.63
N VAL A 30 1.62 -17.13 9.92
CA VAL A 30 0.82 -18.30 10.36
C VAL A 30 -0.10 -18.87 9.29
N ALA A 31 -0.29 -18.18 8.17
CA ALA A 31 -1.23 -18.60 7.14
C ALA A 31 -0.75 -19.87 6.42
N HIS A 32 -1.64 -20.86 6.32
CA HIS A 32 -1.43 -22.04 5.49
C HIS A 32 -1.46 -21.72 3.99
N SER A 33 -2.28 -20.75 3.59
CA SER A 33 -2.43 -20.32 2.19
C SER A 33 -2.54 -18.79 2.10
N LEU A 34 -1.97 -18.24 1.03
CA LEU A 34 -1.97 -16.80 0.75
C LEU A 34 -2.50 -16.57 -0.66
N GLN A 35 -3.50 -15.68 -0.78
CA GLN A 35 -4.03 -15.24 -2.06
C GLN A 35 -3.89 -13.72 -2.19
N GLU A 36 -3.22 -13.28 -3.26
CA GLU A 36 -3.07 -11.86 -3.58
C GLU A 36 -4.27 -11.37 -4.40
N MET A 37 -4.98 -10.36 -3.88
CA MET A 37 -5.97 -9.62 -4.67
C MET A 37 -5.24 -8.67 -5.62
N LYS A 38 -5.51 -8.81 -6.92
CA LYS A 38 -4.84 -8.03 -7.96
C LYS A 38 -5.55 -6.71 -8.18
N THR A 39 -4.78 -5.63 -8.17
CA THR A 39 -5.20 -4.30 -8.63
C THR A 39 -4.26 -3.85 -9.74
N ILE A 40 -4.73 -2.97 -10.62
CA ILE A 40 -3.94 -2.41 -11.71
C ILE A 40 -3.56 -0.98 -11.36
N CYS A 41 -2.26 -0.69 -11.41
CA CYS A 41 -1.78 0.67 -11.36
C CYS A 41 -2.14 1.34 -12.69
N ARG A 42 -2.43 2.64 -12.69
CA ARG A 42 -2.77 3.36 -13.93
C ARG A 42 -1.69 3.28 -15.02
N CYS A 43 -0.44 2.94 -14.68
CA CYS A 43 0.60 2.59 -15.66
C CYS A 43 0.39 1.24 -16.40
N GLY A 44 -0.71 0.53 -16.14
CA GLY A 44 -1.06 -0.77 -16.73
C GLY A 44 -0.40 -1.99 -16.07
N LYS A 45 0.53 -1.80 -15.13
CA LYS A 45 1.22 -2.90 -14.43
C LYS A 45 0.51 -3.27 -13.12
N LYS A 46 0.71 -4.50 -12.64
CA LYS A 46 0.20 -4.98 -11.34
C LYS A 46 0.61 -4.02 -10.22
N ALA A 47 -0.38 -3.46 -9.53
CA ALA A 47 -0.17 -2.67 -8.33
C ALA A 47 0.09 -3.60 -7.14
N ILE A 48 1.13 -3.31 -6.37
CA ILE A 48 1.50 -4.09 -5.17
C ILE A 48 1.77 -3.19 -3.95
N PHE A 49 1.63 -1.89 -4.11
CA PHE A 49 1.90 -0.88 -3.10
C PHE A 49 0.74 0.10 -3.00
N ASN A 50 0.49 0.61 -1.80
CA ASN A 50 -0.40 1.71 -1.55
C ASN A 50 0.47 2.95 -1.32
N ALA A 51 0.25 4.03 -2.06
CA ALA A 51 0.88 5.32 -1.80
C ALA A 51 -0.14 6.25 -1.15
N ARG A 52 0.28 6.98 -0.10
CA ARG A 52 -0.50 8.07 0.46
C ARG A 52 -0.17 9.35 -0.30
N LEU A 53 -1.20 10.09 -0.67
CA LEU A 53 -1.10 11.35 -1.41
C LEU A 53 -1.43 12.51 -0.47
N GLY A 54 -0.63 13.56 -0.54
CA GLY A 54 -0.92 14.89 0.00
C GLY A 54 -0.89 15.94 -1.12
N GLU A 55 -1.03 17.21 -0.76
CA GLU A 55 -1.09 18.32 -1.73
C GLU A 55 0.16 18.43 -2.60
N GLN A 56 1.33 18.09 -2.05
CA GLN A 56 2.63 18.16 -2.72
C GLN A 56 3.06 16.82 -3.34
N GLY A 57 2.13 15.85 -3.44
CA GLY A 57 2.35 14.52 -4.00
C GLY A 57 2.51 13.42 -2.93
N ILE A 58 3.32 12.39 -3.19
CA ILE A 58 3.43 11.25 -2.28
C ILE A 58 3.97 11.62 -0.88
N ILE A 59 3.26 11.20 0.16
CA ILE A 59 3.68 11.29 1.56
C ILE A 59 4.59 10.09 1.86
N ARG A 60 5.69 10.31 2.60
CA ARG A 60 6.69 9.28 2.93
C ARG A 60 6.90 9.06 4.42
N GLU A 61 6.39 9.96 5.24
CA GLU A 61 6.50 9.95 6.70
C GLU A 61 5.14 10.28 7.34
N GLY A 62 5.05 10.11 8.66
CA GLY A 62 3.82 10.32 9.43
C GLY A 62 3.15 9.02 9.88
N GLU A 63 1.96 9.18 10.48
CA GLU A 63 1.23 8.10 11.15
C GLU A 63 0.85 6.97 10.20
N GLN A 64 1.02 5.73 10.66
CA GLN A 64 0.76 4.55 9.84
C GLN A 64 -0.71 4.41 9.45
N VAL A 65 -1.61 4.71 10.39
CA VAL A 65 -3.05 4.57 10.25
C VAL A 65 -3.67 5.93 10.02
N MET A 66 -4.40 6.08 8.92
CA MET A 66 -5.22 7.25 8.63
C MET A 66 -6.35 6.80 7.69
N ILE A 67 -7.59 7.16 8.03
CA ILE A 67 -8.79 6.72 7.32
C ILE A 67 -9.13 7.73 6.21
N ASP A 68 -9.50 7.20 5.05
CA ASP A 68 -9.93 7.98 3.89
C ASP A 68 -11.26 8.71 4.18
N GLY A 69 -11.42 9.94 3.72
CA GLY A 69 -12.61 10.78 3.95
C GLY A 69 -12.31 12.19 4.49
N GLU A 70 -11.44 12.33 5.49
CA GLU A 70 -11.14 13.64 6.12
C GLU A 70 -9.70 14.13 5.91
N SER A 71 -8.72 13.25 5.63
CA SER A 71 -7.29 13.65 5.71
C SER A 71 -6.26 12.88 4.87
N ALA A 72 -6.59 11.74 4.26
CA ALA A 72 -5.65 11.02 3.39
C ALA A 72 -6.32 10.42 2.17
N ARG A 73 -5.67 10.60 1.02
CA ARG A 73 -6.00 9.90 -0.23
C ARG A 73 -4.96 8.81 -0.50
N TYR A 74 -5.39 7.64 -0.96
CA TYR A 74 -4.50 6.54 -1.32
C TYR A 74 -4.60 6.18 -2.80
N GLU A 75 -3.49 5.71 -3.37
CA GLU A 75 -3.46 5.20 -4.75
C GLU A 75 -2.62 3.92 -4.85
N ALA A 76 -3.12 2.95 -5.62
CA ALA A 76 -2.47 1.67 -5.84
C ALA A 76 -1.40 1.78 -6.93
N LEU A 77 -0.13 1.56 -6.56
CA LEU A 77 1.04 1.75 -7.42
C LEU A 77 1.76 0.44 -7.74
N ALA A 78 2.22 0.34 -8.99
CA ALA A 78 3.18 -0.67 -9.39
C ALA A 78 4.57 -0.34 -8.82
N ARG A 79 5.41 -1.38 -8.67
CA ARG A 79 6.77 -1.26 -8.16
C ARG A 79 7.56 -0.14 -8.83
N ALA A 80 7.62 -0.13 -10.17
CA ALA A 80 8.40 0.87 -10.89
C ALA A 80 7.95 2.32 -10.62
N VAL A 81 6.64 2.54 -10.50
CA VAL A 81 6.07 3.88 -10.29
C VAL A 81 6.41 4.40 -8.90
N ILE A 82 6.20 3.61 -7.84
CA ILE A 82 6.48 4.07 -6.47
C ILE A 82 7.97 4.37 -6.26
N TRP A 83 8.88 3.62 -6.86
CA TRP A 83 10.32 3.88 -6.76
C TRP A 83 10.72 5.16 -7.50
N ARG A 84 10.17 5.39 -8.70
CA ARG A 84 10.39 6.63 -9.45
C ARG A 84 9.93 7.84 -8.64
N LEU A 85 8.73 7.79 -8.08
CA LEU A 85 8.18 8.88 -7.26
C LEU A 85 8.99 9.09 -5.98
N ARG A 86 9.51 8.02 -5.37
CA ARG A 86 10.37 8.11 -4.18
C ARG A 86 11.76 8.67 -4.45
N ALA A 87 12.28 8.53 -5.66
CA ALA A 87 13.55 9.12 -6.07
C ALA A 87 13.47 10.64 -6.32
N LEU A 88 12.28 11.19 -6.52
CA LEU A 88 12.08 12.64 -6.66
C LEU A 88 12.37 13.36 -5.33
N LYS A 89 12.87 14.60 -5.41
CA LYS A 89 13.06 15.44 -4.22
C LYS A 89 11.71 15.76 -3.57
N PHE A 90 11.66 15.74 -2.24
CA PHE A 90 10.48 16.16 -1.49
C PHE A 90 10.11 17.61 -1.86
N GLY A 91 8.82 17.89 -2.10
CA GLY A 91 8.35 19.21 -2.54
C GLY A 91 8.67 19.58 -3.99
N SER A 92 9.39 18.76 -4.75
CA SER A 92 9.46 18.94 -6.21
C SER A 92 8.07 18.77 -6.81
N LYS A 93 7.73 19.57 -7.82
CA LYS A 93 6.48 19.42 -8.58
C LYS A 93 6.48 17.99 -9.13
N GLN A 94 5.76 17.09 -8.47
CA GLN A 94 5.68 15.73 -8.97
C GLN A 94 4.96 15.84 -10.31
N PRO A 95 5.49 15.21 -11.37
CA PRO A 95 4.73 15.09 -12.60
C PRO A 95 3.37 14.52 -12.20
N ALA A 96 2.29 14.94 -12.87
CA ALA A 96 1.07 14.15 -12.81
C ALA A 96 1.54 12.71 -13.00
N VAL A 97 1.27 11.83 -12.04
CA VAL A 97 1.94 10.52 -11.91
C VAL A 97 1.66 9.61 -13.14
N TRP A 98 0.96 10.17 -14.12
CA TRP A 98 0.14 9.62 -15.17
C TRP A 98 0.37 10.31 -16.52
N ASP A 99 1.22 11.34 -16.61
CA ASP A 99 1.73 11.90 -17.87
C ASP A 99 3.13 11.33 -18.19
#